data_AF-A0A7J5B9Q6-F1
#
_entry.id   AF-A0A7J5B9Q6-F1
#
_cell.length_a   1.000
_cell.length_b   1.000
_cell.length_c   1.000
_cell.angle_alpha   90.00
_cell.angle_beta   90.00
_cell.angle_gamma   90.00
#
_symmetry.space_group_name_H-M   'P 1'
#
loop_
_entity.id
_entity.type
_entity.pdbx_description
1 polymer ?
#
loop_
_entity_poly.entity_id
_entity_poly.type
_entity_poly.pdbx_seq_one_letter_code
_entity_poly.pdbx_strand_id
1 'polypeptide(L)'
;MMPESELTAHLRAWAAEASSFRLSDYDEWAREHDAPSPSTLILRFGSWSEGMRAAGLEDKITSVRQQRRVISDAELWSIVVAYLRAERERHSFADLGVWTKQQDLPSAATIRARLGRWSDVRATAEKVIDYSNHRSEPWDFADEVLSIVPGEGPRREITDDVCYAALHRAATVLEGPITVAQYDKVRTPDEPTSGVLMKRYGSWYESLTWADLRDRTTAPRA
;
A
#
# COMPACT_ATOMS: atom_id res chain seq x y z
N MET A 1 31.76 -21.34 5.03
CA MET A 1 30.35 -20.96 4.84
C MET A 1 29.86 -20.45 6.19
N MET A 2 29.44 -19.18 6.28
CA MET A 2 28.95 -18.61 7.55
C MET A 2 27.67 -19.32 8.00
N PRO A 3 27.57 -19.79 9.27
CA PRO A 3 26.39 -20.44 9.80
C PRO A 3 25.22 -19.47 10.00
N GLU A 4 23.99 -19.98 10.00
CA GLU A 4 22.77 -19.18 10.18
C GLU A 4 22.72 -18.44 11.52
N SER A 5 23.33 -18.99 12.57
CA SER A 5 23.46 -18.34 13.89
C SER A 5 24.30 -17.07 13.83
N GLU A 6 25.34 -17.05 13.00
CA GLU A 6 26.21 -15.89 12.83
C GLU A 6 25.52 -14.83 11.94
N LEU A 7 24.79 -15.26 10.90
CA LEU A 7 23.99 -14.37 10.07
C LEU A 7 22.87 -13.66 10.88
N THR A 8 22.18 -14.39 11.76
CA THR A 8 21.16 -13.81 12.64
C THR A 8 21.75 -12.91 13.73
N ALA A 9 22.98 -13.17 14.18
CA ALA A 9 23.69 -12.28 15.11
C ALA A 9 23.98 -10.90 14.49
N HIS A 10 24.41 -10.85 13.22
CA HIS A 10 24.62 -9.58 12.52
C HIS A 10 23.32 -8.78 12.35
N LEU A 11 22.21 -9.46 12.04
CA LEU A 11 20.89 -8.81 11.98
C LEU A 11 20.47 -8.22 13.33
N ARG A 12 20.74 -8.92 14.45
CA ARG A 12 20.45 -8.41 15.80
C ARG A 12 21.35 -7.24 16.20
N ALA A 13 22.63 -7.28 15.84
CA ALA A 13 23.57 -6.20 16.10
C ALA A 13 23.14 -4.92 15.37
N TRP A 14 22.86 -5.02 14.07
CA TRP A 14 22.28 -3.91 13.31
C TRP A 14 20.99 -3.38 13.94
N ALA A 15 20.07 -4.28 14.31
CA ALA A 15 18.77 -3.90 14.86
C ALA A 15 18.84 -3.12 16.19
N ALA A 16 19.94 -3.22 16.94
CA ALA A 16 20.15 -2.46 18.17
C ALA A 16 20.42 -0.97 17.91
N GLU A 17 20.95 -0.64 16.72
CA GLU A 17 21.41 0.70 16.35
C GLU A 17 20.60 1.31 15.19
N ALA A 18 19.84 0.48 14.48
CA ALA A 18 19.05 0.88 13.34
C ALA A 18 17.86 1.77 13.73
N SER A 19 17.78 2.96 13.13
CA SER A 19 16.60 3.82 13.16
C SER A 19 15.51 3.41 12.16
N SER A 20 15.86 2.59 11.16
CA SER A 20 14.96 2.09 10.12
C SER A 20 15.37 0.69 9.67
N PHE A 21 14.38 -0.13 9.32
CA PHE A 21 14.58 -1.55 9.02
C PHE A 21 14.46 -1.87 7.52
N ARG A 22 14.89 -0.94 6.65
CA ARG A 22 14.89 -1.18 5.19
C ARG A 22 16.12 -1.98 4.80
N LEU A 23 16.00 -2.69 3.68
CA LEU A 23 17.10 -3.46 3.11
C LEU A 23 18.30 -2.57 2.74
N SER A 24 18.05 -1.35 2.24
CA SER A 24 19.09 -0.37 1.93
C SER A 24 19.90 0.04 3.16
N ASP A 25 19.23 0.21 4.30
CA ASP A 25 19.83 0.73 5.51
C ASP A 25 20.73 -0.34 6.15
N TYR A 26 20.31 -1.61 6.07
CA TYR A 26 21.18 -2.74 6.42
C TYR A 26 22.36 -2.87 5.45
N ASP A 27 22.15 -2.69 4.15
CA ASP A 27 23.22 -2.81 3.14
C ASP A 27 24.31 -1.75 3.33
N GLU A 28 23.95 -0.55 3.76
CA GLU A 28 24.89 0.50 4.16
C GLU A 28 25.63 0.12 5.45
N TRP A 29 24.90 -0.20 6.52
CA TRP A 29 25.48 -0.62 7.80
C TRP A 29 26.43 -1.83 7.63
N ALA A 30 26.06 -2.80 6.79
CA ALA A 30 26.84 -4.01 6.58
C ALA A 30 28.18 -3.72 5.89
N ARG A 31 28.26 -2.72 5.01
CA ARG A 31 29.53 -2.30 4.40
C ARG A 31 30.45 -1.64 5.42
N GLU A 32 29.90 -0.89 6.36
CA GLU A 32 30.65 -0.20 7.40
C GLU A 32 31.16 -1.15 8.50
N HIS A 33 30.44 -2.25 8.74
CA HIS A 33 30.70 -3.20 9.83
C HIS A 33 31.28 -4.55 9.37
N ASP A 34 31.73 -4.65 8.11
CA ASP A 34 32.20 -5.90 7.46
C ASP A 34 31.23 -7.08 7.64
N ALA A 35 29.93 -6.76 7.64
CA ALA A 35 28.85 -7.70 7.88
C ALA A 35 28.41 -8.38 6.56
N PRO A 36 27.74 -9.54 6.62
CA PRO A 36 27.24 -10.23 5.45
C PRO A 36 26.21 -9.37 4.69
N SER A 37 26.38 -9.28 3.37
CA SER A 37 25.48 -8.54 2.49
C SER A 37 24.02 -9.02 2.60
N PRO A 38 23.02 -8.17 2.29
CA PRO A 38 21.63 -8.58 2.21
C PRO A 38 21.41 -9.76 1.26
N SER A 39 22.16 -9.82 0.16
CA SER A 39 22.12 -10.93 -0.80
C SER A 39 22.54 -12.25 -0.17
N THR A 40 23.55 -12.24 0.70
CA THR A 40 24.00 -13.42 1.46
C THR A 40 22.90 -13.93 2.40
N LEU A 41 22.20 -13.01 3.07
CA LEU A 41 21.07 -13.33 3.94
C LEU A 41 19.89 -13.91 3.15
N ILE A 42 19.55 -13.30 2.00
CA ILE A 42 18.46 -13.78 1.13
C ILE A 42 18.77 -15.16 0.57
N LEU A 43 20.01 -15.41 0.13
CA LEU A 43 20.42 -16.72 -0.40
C LEU A 43 20.38 -17.83 0.66
N ARG A 44 20.48 -17.48 1.94
CA ARG A 44 20.48 -18.44 3.06
C ARG A 44 19.08 -18.69 3.60
N PHE A 45 18.35 -17.63 3.90
CA PHE A 45 17.02 -17.71 4.51
C PHE A 45 15.87 -17.71 3.49
N GLY A 46 16.17 -17.60 2.19
CA GLY A 46 15.19 -17.54 1.10
C GLY A 46 14.57 -16.16 0.91
N SER A 47 14.47 -15.33 1.95
CA SER A 47 14.08 -13.91 1.82
C SER A 47 14.59 -13.06 3.00
N TRP A 48 14.61 -11.73 2.80
CA TRP A 48 14.93 -10.77 3.87
C TRP A 48 13.98 -10.90 5.07
N SER A 49 12.69 -11.12 4.82
CA SER A 49 11.70 -11.29 5.89
C SER A 49 11.92 -12.58 6.68
N GLU A 50 12.30 -13.67 6.01
CA GLU A 50 12.67 -14.91 6.69
C GLU A 50 13.95 -14.73 7.53
N GLY A 51 14.96 -14.02 7.02
CA GLY A 51 16.17 -13.72 7.78
C GLY A 51 15.88 -12.90 9.04
N MET A 52 15.04 -11.86 8.93
CA MET A 52 14.61 -11.06 10.08
C MET A 52 13.79 -11.88 11.08
N ARG A 53 12.92 -12.80 10.62
CA ARG A 53 12.16 -13.70 11.50
C ARG A 53 13.09 -14.68 12.22
N ALA A 54 14.06 -15.27 11.52
CA ALA A 54 15.08 -16.12 12.12
C ALA A 54 15.91 -15.37 13.17
N ALA A 55 16.09 -14.07 13.00
CA ALA A 55 16.74 -13.20 13.99
C ALA A 55 15.82 -12.81 15.17
N GLY A 56 14.55 -13.18 15.19
CA GLY A 56 13.57 -12.74 16.22
C GLY A 56 13.19 -11.27 16.09
N LEU A 57 13.35 -10.70 14.90
CA LEU A 57 13.06 -9.31 14.58
C LEU A 57 11.73 -9.16 13.84
N GLU A 58 10.81 -10.12 13.99
CA GLU A 58 9.52 -10.14 13.30
C GLU A 58 8.66 -8.89 13.56
N ASP A 59 8.70 -8.36 14.78
CA ASP A 59 8.05 -7.09 15.13
C ASP A 59 8.75 -5.89 14.50
N LYS A 60 10.04 -6.00 14.15
CA LYS A 60 10.82 -4.99 13.42
C LYS A 60 10.74 -5.17 11.91
N ILE A 61 10.24 -6.33 11.46
CA ILE A 61 9.47 -6.47 10.23
C ILE A 61 8.11 -5.77 10.38
N THR A 62 8.02 -4.67 11.14
CA THR A 62 7.30 -3.42 10.79
C THR A 62 7.80 -2.87 9.42
N SER A 63 8.01 -3.77 8.46
CA SER A 63 7.30 -3.80 7.22
C SER A 63 7.29 -2.46 6.52
N VAL A 64 8.18 -2.38 5.54
CA VAL A 64 8.00 -1.62 4.30
C VAL A 64 6.55 -1.72 3.75
N ARG A 65 5.72 -2.70 4.18
CA ARG A 65 4.28 -2.86 3.88
C ARG A 65 3.29 -2.38 4.98
N GLN A 66 3.68 -2.14 6.23
CA GLN A 66 2.91 -1.32 7.18
C GLN A 66 3.08 0.16 6.80
N GLN A 67 4.23 0.49 6.19
CA GLN A 67 4.51 1.76 5.52
C GLN A 67 3.86 1.91 4.13
N ARG A 68 3.19 0.89 3.57
CA ARG A 68 2.26 1.10 2.44
C ARG A 68 0.96 1.70 2.96
N ARG A 69 1.12 2.92 3.46
CA ARG A 69 0.16 4.02 3.36
C ARG A 69 -0.62 3.86 2.06
N VAL A 70 -1.81 3.27 2.13
CA VAL A 70 -2.63 3.14 0.93
C VAL A 70 -3.05 4.58 0.62
N ILE A 71 -2.45 5.18 -0.40
CA ILE A 71 -2.82 6.52 -0.83
C ILE A 71 -4.34 6.56 -1.05
N SER A 72 -5.07 7.55 -0.55
CA SER A 72 -6.51 7.62 -0.80
C SER A 72 -6.78 8.02 -2.27
N ASP A 73 -7.98 7.74 -2.79
CA ASP A 73 -8.34 8.28 -4.11
C ASP A 73 -8.35 9.82 -4.08
N ALA A 74 -8.77 10.43 -2.97
CA ALA A 74 -8.74 11.88 -2.78
C ALA A 74 -7.31 12.46 -2.85
N GLU A 75 -6.29 11.77 -2.33
CA GLU A 75 -4.90 12.17 -2.47
C GLU A 75 -4.38 11.96 -3.91
N LEU A 76 -4.84 10.93 -4.62
CA LEU A 76 -4.55 10.82 -6.06
C LEU A 76 -5.19 11.96 -6.87
N TRP A 77 -6.41 12.37 -6.50
CA TRP A 77 -7.07 13.53 -7.09
C TRP A 77 -6.33 14.83 -6.77
N SER A 78 -5.83 15.01 -5.55
CA SER A 78 -5.08 16.22 -5.19
C SER A 78 -3.76 16.32 -5.96
N ILE A 79 -3.08 15.19 -6.20
CA ILE A 79 -1.90 15.10 -7.08
C ILE A 79 -2.24 15.56 -8.50
N VAL A 80 -3.36 15.09 -9.07
CA VAL A 80 -3.79 15.50 -10.43
C VAL A 80 -4.14 16.98 -10.47
N VAL A 81 -4.86 17.50 -9.47
CA VAL A 81 -5.22 18.92 -9.36
C VAL A 81 -3.96 19.78 -9.26
N ALA A 82 -2.99 19.38 -8.42
CA ALA A 82 -1.71 20.08 -8.29
C ALA A 82 -0.91 20.05 -9.60
N TYR A 83 -0.91 18.91 -10.30
CA TYR A 83 -0.29 18.79 -11.62
C TYR A 83 -0.89 19.77 -12.64
N LEU A 84 -2.22 19.88 -12.69
CA LEU A 84 -2.91 20.79 -13.63
C LEU A 84 -2.78 22.28 -13.26
N ARG A 85 -2.49 22.59 -12.00
CA ARG A 85 -2.21 23.95 -11.53
C ARG A 85 -0.76 24.36 -11.71
N ALA A 86 0.16 23.42 -11.91
CA ALA A 86 1.57 23.72 -12.08
C ALA A 86 1.79 24.51 -13.39
N GLU A 87 2.59 25.56 -13.34
CA GLU A 87 2.95 26.34 -14.53
C GLU A 87 3.78 25.47 -15.50
N ARG A 88 3.13 24.94 -16.54
CA ARG A 88 3.72 24.02 -17.52
C ARG A 88 3.12 24.22 -18.90
N GLU A 89 3.91 23.93 -19.93
CA GLU A 89 3.50 24.08 -21.34
C GLU A 89 2.46 23.05 -21.79
N ARG A 90 2.44 21.84 -21.19
CA ARG A 90 1.59 20.73 -21.63
C ARG A 90 1.05 19.92 -20.47
N HIS A 91 -0.27 19.71 -20.46
CA HIS A 91 -0.96 18.84 -19.50
C HIS A 91 -1.38 17.52 -20.18
N SER A 92 -0.49 16.52 -20.12
CA SER A 92 -0.69 15.20 -20.75
C SER A 92 -0.38 14.06 -19.78
N PHE A 93 -0.92 12.87 -20.03
CA PHE A 93 -0.66 11.71 -19.18
C PHE A 93 0.84 11.32 -19.12
N ALA A 94 1.55 11.46 -20.24
CA ALA A 94 2.99 11.18 -20.28
C ALA A 94 3.76 12.20 -19.43
N ASP A 95 3.38 13.48 -19.50
CA ASP A 95 4.00 14.54 -18.72
C ASP A 95 3.67 14.44 -17.21
N LEU A 96 2.44 14.03 -16.85
CA LEU A 96 2.08 13.66 -15.47
C LEU A 96 3.02 12.59 -14.92
N GLY A 97 3.36 11.57 -15.71
CA GLY A 97 4.30 10.53 -15.32
C GLY A 97 5.70 11.06 -15.03
N VAL A 98 6.17 12.04 -15.81
CA VAL A 98 7.46 12.70 -15.58
C VAL A 98 7.40 13.56 -14.32
N TRP A 99 6.33 14.35 -14.15
CA TRP A 99 6.17 15.26 -13.01
C TRP A 99 6.05 14.51 -11.68
N THR A 100 5.20 13.48 -11.61
CA THR A 100 5.05 12.67 -10.38
C THR A 100 6.36 12.00 -9.97
N LYS A 101 7.12 11.49 -10.95
CA LYS A 101 8.43 10.88 -10.69
C LYS A 101 9.45 11.88 -10.12
N GLN A 102 9.43 13.13 -10.59
CA GLN A 102 10.34 14.18 -10.09
C GLN A 102 10.04 14.58 -8.64
N GLN A 103 8.78 14.42 -8.21
CA GLN A 103 8.30 14.81 -6.88
C GLN A 103 8.23 13.61 -5.90
N ASP A 104 8.74 12.43 -6.29
CA ASP A 104 8.60 11.17 -5.56
C ASP A 104 7.14 10.82 -5.19
N LEU A 105 6.20 11.20 -6.07
CA LEU A 105 4.76 10.95 -5.91
C LEU A 105 4.35 9.64 -6.61
N PRO A 106 3.17 9.09 -6.27
CA PRO A 106 2.63 7.91 -6.92
C PRO A 106 2.57 8.02 -8.43
N SER A 107 2.91 6.91 -9.08
CA SER A 107 3.08 6.86 -10.53
C SER A 107 1.78 7.19 -11.29
N ALA A 108 1.91 7.74 -12.49
CA ALA A 108 0.76 7.93 -13.39
C ALA A 108 0.02 6.61 -13.70
N ALA A 109 0.70 5.46 -13.65
CA ALA A 109 0.07 4.15 -13.77
C ALA A 109 -0.86 3.84 -12.57
N THR A 110 -0.45 4.21 -11.34
CA THR A 110 -1.27 4.10 -10.13
C THR A 110 -2.52 4.99 -10.23
N ILE A 111 -2.36 6.23 -10.70
CA ILE A 111 -3.47 7.16 -10.93
C ILE A 111 -4.45 6.58 -11.94
N ARG A 112 -3.98 6.08 -13.09
CA ARG A 112 -4.84 5.46 -14.12
C ARG A 112 -5.55 4.21 -13.63
N ALA A 113 -4.87 3.38 -12.86
CA ALA A 113 -5.44 2.14 -12.35
C ALA A 113 -6.60 2.40 -11.37
N ARG A 114 -6.56 3.51 -10.64
CA ARG A 114 -7.54 3.82 -9.58
C ARG A 114 -8.60 4.82 -10.01
N LEU A 115 -8.21 5.91 -10.65
CA LEU A 115 -9.12 6.96 -11.06
C LEU A 115 -9.69 6.74 -12.47
N GLY A 116 -9.12 5.79 -13.23
CA GLY A 116 -9.62 5.41 -14.54
C GLY A 116 -8.99 6.17 -15.70
N ARG A 117 -9.80 6.53 -16.71
CA ARG A 117 -9.30 7.08 -17.98
C ARG A 117 -8.84 8.52 -17.81
N TRP A 118 -7.70 8.86 -18.41
CA TRP A 118 -7.11 10.19 -18.29
C TRP A 118 -8.03 11.33 -18.77
N SER A 119 -8.86 11.11 -19.80
CA SER A 119 -9.84 12.10 -20.25
C SER A 119 -10.82 12.50 -19.13
N ASP A 120 -11.32 11.50 -18.42
CA ASP A 120 -12.37 11.65 -17.42
C ASP A 120 -11.77 12.22 -16.12
N VAL A 121 -10.57 11.75 -15.78
CA VAL A 121 -9.75 12.28 -14.69
C VAL A 121 -9.45 13.76 -14.91
N ARG A 122 -8.93 14.13 -16.08
CA ARG A 122 -8.61 15.52 -16.38
C ARG A 122 -9.85 16.41 -16.33
N ALA A 123 -10.95 16.00 -16.97
CA ALA A 123 -12.19 16.78 -16.97
C ALA A 123 -12.76 16.99 -15.56
N THR A 124 -12.65 15.99 -14.69
CA THR A 124 -13.10 16.09 -13.29
C THR A 124 -12.19 17.01 -12.47
N ALA A 125 -10.87 16.89 -12.63
CA ALA A 125 -9.91 17.75 -11.95
C ALA A 125 -10.03 19.23 -12.39
N GLU A 126 -10.31 19.48 -13.67
CA GLU A 126 -10.60 20.83 -14.18
C GLU A 126 -11.85 21.43 -13.50
N LYS A 127 -12.90 20.63 -13.24
CA LYS A 127 -14.07 21.08 -12.45
C LYS A 127 -13.70 21.42 -11.01
N VAL A 128 -12.84 20.63 -10.36
CA VAL A 128 -12.37 20.91 -8.98
C VAL A 128 -11.59 22.23 -8.95
N ILE A 129 -10.77 22.49 -9.97
CA ILE A 129 -10.06 23.77 -10.11
C ILE A 129 -11.05 24.92 -10.34
N ASP A 130 -12.04 24.74 -11.22
CA ASP A 130 -13.07 25.75 -11.46
C ASP A 130 -13.88 26.07 -10.19
N TYR A 131 -14.29 25.04 -9.44
CA TYR A 131 -14.94 25.18 -8.15
C TYR A 131 -14.10 25.99 -7.16
N SER A 132 -12.79 25.77 -7.11
CA SER A 132 -11.90 26.54 -6.23
C SER A 132 -11.84 28.03 -6.58
N ASN A 133 -12.03 28.38 -7.86
CA ASN A 133 -11.98 29.75 -8.35
C ASN A 133 -13.32 30.48 -8.20
N HIS A 134 -14.43 29.74 -8.35
CA HIS A 134 -15.77 30.33 -8.41
C HIS A 134 -16.67 29.99 -7.22
N ARG A 135 -16.17 29.22 -6.22
CA ARG A 135 -16.85 28.77 -4.98
C ARG A 135 -18.37 28.83 -5.05
N SER A 136 -18.92 27.94 -5.89
CA SER A 136 -20.36 27.72 -6.08
C SER A 136 -20.97 26.92 -4.92
N GLU A 137 -22.13 26.29 -5.14
CA GLU A 137 -22.76 25.34 -4.20
C GLU A 137 -21.75 24.36 -3.57
N PRO A 138 -21.90 24.01 -2.28
CA PRO A 138 -20.98 23.13 -1.58
C PRO A 138 -20.74 21.82 -2.33
N TRP A 139 -19.47 21.52 -2.61
CA TRP A 139 -19.06 20.28 -3.27
C TRP A 139 -18.04 19.56 -2.40
N ASP A 140 -18.55 18.74 -1.46
CA ASP A 140 -17.75 18.06 -0.43
C ASP A 140 -16.53 17.31 -0.98
N PHE A 141 -16.67 16.66 -2.13
CA PHE A 141 -15.55 15.99 -2.81
C PHE A 141 -14.45 16.97 -3.22
N ALA A 142 -14.80 18.12 -3.80
CA ALA A 142 -13.81 19.11 -4.18
C ALA A 142 -13.19 19.76 -2.95
N ASP A 143 -13.96 20.00 -1.89
CA ASP A 143 -13.43 20.50 -0.62
C ASP A 143 -12.45 19.51 0.02
N GLU A 144 -12.76 18.21 0.04
CA GLU A 144 -11.86 17.16 0.50
C GLU A 144 -10.56 17.15 -0.31
N VAL A 145 -10.65 17.09 -1.64
CA VAL A 145 -9.48 17.07 -2.54
C VAL A 145 -8.61 18.31 -2.37
N LEU A 146 -9.21 19.49 -2.24
CA LEU A 146 -8.51 20.76 -2.10
C LEU A 146 -7.88 20.94 -0.71
N SER A 147 -8.36 20.22 0.31
CA SER A 147 -7.78 20.22 1.65
C SER A 147 -6.50 19.38 1.75
N ILE A 148 -6.26 18.48 0.80
CA ILE A 148 -5.15 17.54 0.82
C ILE A 148 -3.92 18.13 0.13
N VAL A 149 -2.80 18.21 0.86
CA VAL A 149 -1.48 18.47 0.28
C VAL A 149 -0.98 17.20 -0.42
N PRO A 150 -0.62 17.25 -1.73
CA PRO A 150 -0.11 16.09 -2.46
C PRO A 150 1.10 15.44 -1.77
N GLY A 151 1.04 14.13 -1.50
CA GLY A 151 2.09 13.37 -0.80
C GLY A 151 2.00 13.39 0.74
N GLU A 152 1.18 14.29 1.28
CA GLU A 152 0.89 14.42 2.71
C GLU A 152 -0.58 14.09 3.05
N GLY A 153 -1.30 13.49 2.11
CA GLY A 153 -2.70 13.15 2.30
C GLY A 153 -2.95 12.10 3.38
N PRO A 154 -4.22 11.92 3.79
CA PRO A 154 -4.59 10.92 4.78
C PRO A 154 -4.23 9.54 4.22
N ARG A 155 -3.24 8.93 4.87
CA ARG A 155 -2.73 7.62 4.47
C ARG A 155 -3.71 6.60 5.00
N ARG A 156 -4.28 5.80 4.11
CA ARG A 156 -5.20 4.76 4.53
C ARG A 156 -4.42 3.66 5.25
N GLU A 157 -4.62 3.62 6.56
CA GLU A 157 -4.15 2.54 7.41
C GLU A 157 -5.04 1.32 7.18
N ILE A 158 -4.44 0.21 6.75
CA ILE A 158 -5.13 -1.08 6.73
C ILE A 158 -5.04 -1.65 8.14
N THR A 159 -5.99 -1.23 8.98
CA THR A 159 -6.19 -1.74 10.35
C THR A 159 -6.98 -3.04 10.31
N ASP A 160 -7.02 -3.73 11.46
CA ASP A 160 -7.86 -4.92 11.62
C ASP A 160 -9.35 -4.57 11.46
N ASP A 161 -9.81 -3.44 11.99
CA ASP A 161 -11.20 -2.97 11.84
C ASP A 161 -11.59 -2.77 10.37
N VAL A 162 -10.69 -2.22 9.55
CA VAL A 162 -10.92 -2.05 8.11
C VAL A 162 -11.02 -3.41 7.40
N CYS A 163 -10.20 -4.39 7.78
CA CYS A 163 -10.25 -5.74 7.22
C CYS A 163 -11.56 -6.44 7.61
N TYR A 164 -11.98 -6.30 8.87
CA TYR A 164 -13.23 -6.87 9.39
C TYR A 164 -14.45 -6.28 8.66
N ALA A 165 -14.53 -4.95 8.58
CA ALA A 165 -15.62 -4.26 7.90
C ALA A 165 -15.74 -4.65 6.42
N ALA A 166 -14.60 -4.78 5.71
CA ALA A 166 -14.57 -5.17 4.31
C ALA A 166 -15.12 -6.59 4.07
N LEU A 167 -14.70 -7.55 4.89
CA LEU A 167 -15.18 -8.94 4.81
C LEU A 167 -16.67 -9.05 5.15
N HIS A 168 -17.12 -8.35 6.20
CA HIS A 168 -18.54 -8.31 6.55
C HIS A 168 -19.39 -7.62 5.49
N ARG A 169 -18.93 -6.51 4.91
CA ARG A 169 -19.64 -5.87 3.81
C ARG A 169 -19.76 -6.84 2.63
N ALA A 170 -18.68 -7.51 2.23
CA ALA A 170 -18.74 -8.52 1.17
C ALA A 170 -19.75 -9.64 1.48
N ALA A 171 -19.85 -10.07 2.73
CA ALA A 171 -20.81 -11.08 3.18
C ALA A 171 -22.28 -10.63 3.11
N THR A 172 -22.55 -9.32 3.19
CA THR A 172 -23.90 -8.74 2.95
C THR A 172 -24.29 -8.70 1.48
N VAL A 173 -23.31 -8.59 0.58
CA VAL A 173 -23.54 -8.44 -0.87
C VAL A 173 -23.58 -9.79 -1.58
N LEU A 174 -22.75 -10.73 -1.14
CA LEU A 174 -22.66 -12.07 -1.73
C LEU A 174 -23.60 -13.01 -1.00
N GLU A 175 -24.38 -13.80 -1.74
CA GLU A 175 -25.12 -14.94 -1.20
C GLU A 175 -24.26 -16.21 -1.33
N GLY A 176 -24.21 -17.02 -0.27
CA GLY A 176 -23.43 -18.27 -0.26
C GLY A 176 -21.92 -18.06 0.00
N PRO A 177 -21.04 -18.95 -0.48
CA PRO A 177 -19.63 -18.92 -0.14
C PRO A 177 -18.92 -17.68 -0.72
N ILE A 178 -17.94 -17.15 0.02
CA ILE A 178 -17.12 -16.01 -0.36
C ILE A 178 -15.77 -16.55 -0.81
N THR A 179 -15.58 -16.68 -2.12
CA THR A 179 -14.27 -16.98 -2.71
C THR A 179 -13.45 -15.70 -2.89
N VAL A 180 -12.12 -15.87 -3.01
CA VAL A 180 -11.18 -14.78 -3.35
C VAL A 180 -11.66 -13.96 -4.56
N ALA A 181 -12.08 -14.64 -5.63
CA ALA A 181 -12.52 -13.99 -6.87
C ALA A 181 -13.83 -13.21 -6.69
N GLN A 182 -14.77 -13.74 -5.90
CA GLN A 182 -16.01 -13.02 -5.59
C GLN A 182 -15.74 -11.80 -4.72
N TYR A 183 -14.90 -11.94 -3.70
CA TYR A 183 -14.49 -10.83 -2.84
C TYR A 183 -13.84 -9.72 -3.66
N ASP A 184 -12.81 -10.02 -4.46
CA ASP A 184 -12.12 -9.00 -5.27
C ASP A 184 -13.03 -8.35 -6.33
N LYS A 185 -14.11 -9.03 -6.74
CA LYS A 185 -15.11 -8.47 -7.65
C LYS A 185 -16.06 -7.49 -6.97
N VAL A 186 -16.45 -7.75 -5.72
CA VAL A 186 -17.43 -6.92 -4.99
C VAL A 186 -16.77 -5.89 -4.09
N ARG A 187 -15.49 -6.04 -3.75
CA ARG A 187 -14.75 -5.09 -2.91
C ARG A 187 -14.77 -3.71 -3.54
N THR A 188 -14.88 -2.68 -2.71
CA THR A 188 -14.68 -1.32 -3.21
C THR A 188 -13.19 -1.14 -3.55
N PRO A 189 -12.83 -0.19 -4.44
CA PRO A 189 -11.43 0.15 -4.72
C PRO A 189 -10.62 0.46 -3.46
N ASP A 190 -11.35 0.99 -2.48
CA ASP A 190 -10.94 1.41 -1.16
C ASP A 190 -10.67 0.24 -0.19
N GLU A 191 -11.32 -0.90 -0.35
CA GLU A 191 -11.13 -2.04 0.57
C GLU A 191 -9.83 -2.82 0.34
N PRO A 192 -9.29 -3.46 1.39
CA PRO A 192 -8.12 -4.31 1.27
C PRO A 192 -8.35 -5.41 0.23
N THR A 193 -7.35 -5.69 -0.60
CA THR A 193 -7.44 -6.80 -1.56
C THR A 193 -7.39 -8.15 -0.84
N SER A 194 -7.89 -9.20 -1.49
CA SER A 194 -7.77 -10.57 -0.97
C SER A 194 -6.31 -10.92 -0.61
N GLY A 195 -5.35 -10.51 -1.43
CA GLY A 195 -3.92 -10.72 -1.18
C GLY A 195 -3.38 -9.97 0.05
N VAL A 196 -3.96 -8.81 0.41
CA VAL A 196 -3.62 -8.10 1.66
C VAL A 196 -4.13 -8.89 2.86
N LEU A 197 -5.37 -9.38 2.80
CA LEU A 197 -5.97 -10.19 3.86
C LEU A 197 -5.20 -11.50 4.08
N MET A 198 -4.94 -12.26 3.01
CA MET A 198 -4.17 -13.50 3.09
C MET A 198 -2.76 -13.27 3.61
N LYS A 199 -2.09 -12.18 3.21
CA LYS A 199 -0.75 -11.87 3.72
C LYS A 199 -0.75 -11.51 5.21
N ARG A 200 -1.86 -10.95 5.71
CA ARG A 200 -2.00 -10.53 7.11
C ARG A 200 -2.40 -11.68 8.02
N TYR A 201 -3.35 -12.51 7.58
CA TYR A 201 -3.95 -13.57 8.39
C TYR A 201 -3.50 -14.99 8.01
N GLY A 202 -2.58 -15.13 7.05
CA GLY A 202 -1.99 -16.40 6.61
C GLY A 202 -2.63 -16.95 5.33
N SER A 203 -3.94 -17.19 5.36
CA SER A 203 -4.70 -17.75 4.25
C SER A 203 -6.08 -17.12 4.10
N TRP A 204 -6.76 -17.40 2.99
CA TRP A 204 -8.14 -16.92 2.77
C TRP A 204 -9.11 -17.52 3.80
N TYR A 205 -8.93 -18.81 4.09
CA TYR A 205 -9.70 -19.51 5.13
C TYR A 205 -9.46 -18.88 6.51
N GLU A 206 -8.21 -18.60 6.88
CA GLU A 206 -7.90 -17.94 8.16
C GLU A 206 -8.42 -16.49 8.20
N SER A 207 -8.43 -15.77 7.08
CA SER A 207 -9.01 -14.42 6.99
C SER A 207 -10.52 -14.44 7.27
N LEU A 208 -11.26 -15.38 6.67
CA LEU A 208 -12.70 -15.54 6.94
C LEU A 208 -12.96 -16.06 8.35
N THR A 209 -12.12 -16.96 8.86
CA THR A 209 -12.24 -17.48 10.22
C THR A 209 -12.02 -16.38 11.26
N TRP A 210 -11.01 -15.53 11.04
CA TRP A 210 -10.70 -14.39 11.88
C TRP A 210 -11.84 -13.36 11.91
N ALA A 211 -12.57 -13.20 10.80
CA ALA A 211 -13.74 -12.33 10.69
C ALA A 211 -15.06 -13.04 11.02
N ASP A 212 -15.06 -14.15 11.76
CA ASP A 212 -16.27 -14.91 12.13
C ASP A 212 -17.15 -15.41 10.96
N LEU A 213 -16.60 -15.52 9.75
CA LEU A 213 -17.27 -15.92 8.50
C LEU A 213 -16.83 -17.32 8.02
N ARG A 214 -16.43 -18.19 8.95
CA ARG A 214 -15.92 -19.55 8.62
C ARG A 214 -16.93 -20.40 7.84
N ASP A 215 -18.23 -20.21 8.08
CA ASP A 215 -19.34 -20.90 7.42
C ASP A 215 -19.54 -20.44 5.97
N ARG A 216 -19.00 -19.27 5.63
CA ARG A 216 -19.00 -18.70 4.28
C ARG A 216 -17.81 -19.17 3.43
N THR A 217 -17.03 -20.15 3.89
CA THR A 217 -15.93 -20.72 3.11
C THR A 217 -16.41 -21.84 2.18
N THR A 218 -15.76 -22.01 1.03
CA THR A 218 -15.80 -23.30 0.32
C THR A 218 -14.92 -24.27 1.09
N ALA A 219 -15.53 -25.28 1.72
CA ALA A 219 -14.86 -26.24 2.62
C ALA A 219 -13.48 -26.71 2.13
N PRO A 220 -12.50 -26.92 3.03
CA PRO A 220 -11.19 -27.44 2.65
C PRO A 220 -11.35 -28.83 2.03
N ARG A 221 -10.79 -29.02 0.83
CA ARG A 221 -10.53 -30.37 0.30
C ARG A 221 -9.50 -31.02 1.25
N ALA A 222 -9.92 -32.12 1.86
CA ALA A 222 -9.09 -33.02 2.65
C ALA A 222 -7.91 -33.59 1.84
#